data_AF-A0AAJ0C9D8-F1
#
_entry.id   AF-A0AAJ0C9D8-F1
#
_cell.length_a   1.000
_cell.length_b   1.000
_cell.length_c   1.000
_cell.angle_alpha   90.00
_cell.angle_beta   90.00
_cell.angle_gamma   90.00
#
_symmetry.space_group_name_H-M   'P 1'
#
loop_
_entity.id
_entity.type
_entity.pdbx_description
1 polymer ?
#
loop_
_entity_poly.entity_id
_entity_poly.type
_entity_poly.pdbx_seq_one_letter_code
_entity_poly.pdbx_strand_id
1 'polypeptide(L)' 'MGTDADPKYTGILEALALRYPRLHKSDTIKVKGRAHCSRGESRPHILIWACKGDRRLTSAQVFENGEVRFSREKYGKL' A
#
# COMPACT_ATOMS: atom_id res chain seq x y z
N MET A 1 15.25 7.82 -3.42
CA MET A 1 15.37 7.91 -1.95
C MET A 1 14.03 7.50 -1.35
N GLY A 2 14.04 6.44 -0.54
CA GLY A 2 12.85 5.84 0.04
C GLY A 2 12.19 6.82 0.99
N THR A 3 10.86 6.89 0.97
CA THR A 3 10.13 7.66 1.97
C THR A 3 10.03 6.76 3.19
N ASP A 4 10.69 7.15 4.28
CA ASP A 4 10.50 6.51 5.58
C ASP A 4 9.01 6.53 5.87
N ALA A 5 8.42 5.34 5.85
CA ALA A 5 7.05 5.16 6.27
C ALA A 5 6.97 5.58 7.73
N ASP A 6 5.99 6.40 8.07
CA ASP A 6 5.72 6.75 9.46
C ASP A 6 5.60 5.44 10.28
N PRO A 7 6.35 5.27 11.39
CA PRO A 7 6.50 3.99 12.10
C PRO A 7 5.18 3.29 12.43
N LYS A 8 4.10 4.06 12.62
CA LYS A 8 2.75 3.52 12.88
C LYS A 8 2.21 2.65 11.75
N TYR A 9 2.63 2.88 10.50
CA TYR A 9 2.20 2.09 9.36
C TYR A 9 3.12 0.89 9.09
N THR A 10 4.37 0.91 9.55
CA THR A 10 5.31 -0.20 9.35
C THR A 10 4.77 -1.52 9.91
N GLY A 11 4.23 -1.51 11.14
CA GLY A 11 3.60 -2.70 11.72
C GLY A 11 2.35 -3.17 10.97
N ILE A 12 1.60 -2.24 10.36
CA ILE A 12 0.45 -2.58 9.51
C ILE A 12 0.93 -3.26 8.22
N LEU A 13 2.06 -2.83 7.65
CA LEU A 13 2.65 -3.39 6.42
C LEU A 13 3.19 -4.81 6.62
N GLU A 14 3.80 -5.09 7.76
CA GLU A 14 4.24 -6.44 8.12
C GLU A 14 3.05 -7.38 8.33
N ALA A 15 2.01 -6.93 9.05
CA ALA A 15 0.77 -7.70 9.24
C ALA A 15 -0.03 -7.92 7.94
N LEU A 16 0.06 -6.97 7.00
CA LEU A 16 -0.56 -7.01 5.69
C LEU A 16 -0.03 -8.14 4.83
N ALA A 17 1.29 -8.38 4.86
CA ALA A 17 1.90 -9.46 4.09
C ALA A 17 1.29 -10.82 4.44
N LEU A 18 1.06 -11.07 5.73
CA LEU A 18 0.47 -12.33 6.23
C LEU A 18 -1.03 -12.46 5.93
N ARG A 19 -1.76 -11.34 5.89
CA ARG A 19 -3.24 -11.33 5.74
C ARG A 19 -3.71 -11.33 4.29
N TYR A 20 -2.89 -10.89 3.34
CA TYR A 20 -3.31 -10.72 1.95
C TYR A 20 -2.43 -11.55 1.00
N PRO A 21 -2.91 -12.69 0.51
CA PRO A 21 -2.16 -13.56 -0.41
C PRO A 21 -1.68 -12.87 -1.70
N ARG A 22 -2.34 -11.77 -2.10
CA ARG A 22 -1.94 -10.95 -3.26
C ARG A 22 -0.60 -10.23 -3.05
N LEU A 23 -0.23 -9.95 -1.79
CA LEU A 23 1.04 -9.34 -1.41
C LEU A 23 2.17 -10.37 -1.28
N HIS A 24 1.88 -11.67 -1.13
CA HIS A 24 2.92 -12.72 -1.16
C HIS A 24 3.67 -12.78 -2.49
N LYS A 25 3.09 -12.25 -3.58
CA LYS A 25 3.74 -12.20 -4.90
C LYS A 25 4.69 -11.02 -5.06
N SER A 26 4.70 -10.07 -4.11
CA SER A 26 5.63 -8.95 -4.11
C SER A 26 6.83 -9.26 -3.24
N ASP A 27 8.01 -8.95 -3.76
CA ASP A 27 9.28 -9.08 -3.02
C ASP A 27 9.56 -7.80 -2.21
N THR A 28 8.99 -6.66 -2.63
CA THR A 28 9.19 -5.37 -1.95
C THR A 28 7.90 -4.58 -1.83
N ILE A 29 7.73 -3.89 -0.71
CA ILE A 29 6.66 -2.91 -0.50
C ILE A 29 7.30 -1.53 -0.43
N LYS A 30 6.93 -0.63 -1.34
CA LYS A 30 7.42 0.74 -1.39
C LYS A 30 6.32 1.68 -0.87
N VAL A 31 6.61 2.40 0.20
CA VAL A 31 5.74 3.49 0.67
C VAL A 31 5.95 4.72 -0.22
N LYS A 32 4.85 5.38 -0.57
CA LYS A 32 4.84 6.56 -1.43
C LYS A 32 4.34 7.76 -0.65
N GLY A 33 5.28 8.55 -0.16
CA GLY A 33 4.97 9.85 0.43
C GLY A 33 4.52 9.77 1.89
N ARG A 34 4.04 10.91 2.38
CA ARG A 34 3.47 11.06 3.73
C ARG A 34 1.97 10.75 3.74
N ALA A 35 1.43 10.53 4.93
CA ALA A 35 -0.01 10.38 5.10
C ALA A 35 -0.74 11.61 4.55
N HIS A 36 -1.75 11.38 3.73
CA HIS A 36 -2.55 12.44 3.11
C HIS A 36 -4.00 11.98 2.94
N CYS A 37 -4.89 12.94 2.68
CA CYS A 37 -6.29 12.68 2.37
C CYS A 37 -6.48 12.78 0.86
N SER A 38 -7.07 11.74 0.24
CA SER A 38 -7.39 11.76 -1.19
C SER A 38 -8.71 12.52 -1.42
N ARG A 39 -8.96 12.96 -2.66
CA ARG A 39 -10.23 13.63 -3.01
C ARG A 39 -11.42 12.71 -2.70
N GLY A 40 -12.28 13.13 -1.78
CA GLY A 40 -13.45 12.36 -1.33
C GLY A 40 -13.18 11.37 -0.18
N GLU A 41 -11.97 11.35 0.36
CA GLU A 41 -11.62 10.57 1.55
C GLU A 41 -11.17 11.53 2.65
N SER A 42 -11.89 11.57 3.76
CA SER A 42 -11.57 12.44 4.90
C SER A 42 -10.48 11.86 5.80
N ARG A 43 -10.20 10.56 5.68
CA ARG A 43 -9.26 9.85 6.55
C ARG A 43 -7.84 9.88 5.96
N PRO A 44 -6.82 10.23 6.78
CA PRO A 44 -5.44 10.20 6.34
C PRO A 44 -5.00 8.76 6.06
N HIS A 45 -4.34 8.57 4.94
CA HIS A 45 -3.76 7.29 4.54
C HIS A 45 -2.41 7.48 3.86
N ILE A 46 -1.60 6.43 3.90
CA ILE A 46 -0.42 6.33 3.04
C ILE A 46 -0.75 5.50 1.81
N LEU A 47 -0.06 5.78 0.71
CA LEU A 47 -0.10 4.94 -0.46
C LEU A 47 1.08 3.97 -0.42
N ILE A 48 0.80 2.69 -0.59
CA ILE A 48 1.84 1.66 -0.73
C ILE A 48 1.77 1.02 -2.10
N TRP A 49 2.93 0.66 -2.63
CA TRP A 49 3.08 -0.11 -3.86
C TRP A 49 3.71 -1.45 -3.52
N ALA A 50 2.99 -2.52 -3.87
CA ALA A 50 3.54 -3.87 -3.83
C ALA A 50 4.22 -4.15 -5.17
N CYS A 51 5.51 -4.46 -5.13
CA CYS A 51 6.37 -4.60 -6.30
C CYS A 51 7.03 -5.98 -6.34
N LYS A 52 7.24 -6.51 -7.55
CA LYS A 52 8.08 -7.69 -7.81
C LYS A 52 9.25 -7.24 -8.68
N GLY A 53 10.46 -7.29 -8.12
CA GLY A 53 11.58 -6.49 -8.63
C GLY A 53 11.21 -5.00 -8.77
N ASP A 54 11.43 -4.43 -9.95
CA ASP A 54 11.07 -3.03 -10.24
C ASP A 54 9.63 -2.83 -10.72
N ARG A 55 8.90 -3.91 -11.00
CA ARG A 55 7.53 -3.83 -11.52
C ARG A 55 6.52 -3.70 -10.37
N ARG A 56 5.70 -2.64 -10.41
CA ARG A 56 4.54 -2.51 -9.54
C ARG A 56 3.47 -3.53 -9.92
N LEU A 57 3.11 -4.40 -8.97
CA LEU A 57 2.01 -5.36 -9.12
C LEU A 57 0.67 -4.73 -8.74
N THR A 58 0.62 -4.06 -7.59
CA THR A 58 -0.59 -3.40 -7.10
C THR A 58 -0.24 -2.22 -6.20
N SER A 59 -1.25 -1.41 -5.89
CA SER A 59 -1.15 -0.33 -4.91
C SER A 59 -2.33 -0.37 -3.96
N ALA A 60 -2.10 0.01 -2.71
CA ALA A 60 -3.15 0.08 -1.70
C ALA A 60 -3.03 1.37 -0.89
N GLN A 61 -4.18 1.87 -0.44
CA GLN A 61 -4.29 2.88 0.60
C GLN A 61 -4.32 2.16 1.95
N VAL A 62 -3.43 2.55 2.86
CA VAL A 62 -3.39 2.03 4.23
C VAL A 62 -3.77 3.16 5.17
N PHE A 63 -4.84 2.93 5.91
CA PHE A 63 -5.39 3.87 6.88
C PHE A 63 -4.84 3.59 8.28
N GLU A 64 -4.85 4.59 9.16
CA GLU A 64 -4.30 4.46 10.51
C GLU A 64 -5.00 3.40 11.37
N ASN A 65 -6.27 3.10 11.10
CA ASN A 65 -7.05 2.07 11.78
C ASN A 65 -6.72 0.63 11.31
N GLY A 66 -5.73 0.47 10.42
CA GLY A 66 -5.39 -0.83 9.82
C GLY A 66 -6.32 -1.25 8.67
N GLU A 67 -7.27 -0.41 8.26
CA GLU A 67 -8.04 -0.65 7.03
C GLU A 67 -7.12 -0.53 5.82
N VAL A 68 -7.30 -1.43 4.86
CA VAL A 68 -6.53 -1.42 3.62
C VAL A 68 -7.46 -1.52 2.42
N ARG A 69 -7.35 -0.52 1.55
CA ARG A 69 -8.12 -0.45 0.32
C ARG A 69 -7.17 -0.57 -0.87
N PHE A 70 -7.19 -1.73 -1.51
CA PHE A 70 -6.46 -1.91 -2.75
C PHE A 70 -7.09 -1.02 -3.83
N SER A 71 -6.24 -0.36 -4.62
CA SER A 71 -6.69 0.24 -5.87
C SER A 71 -7.39 -0.87 -6.67
N ARG A 72 -8.64 -0.63 -7.08
CA ARG A 72 -9.31 -1.50 -8.07
C ARG A 72 -8.30 -1.74 -9.19
N GLU A 73 -8.02 -3.01 -9.44
CA GLU A 73 -7.15 -3.42 -10.53
C GLU A 73 -7.59 -2.69 -11.81
N LYS A 74 -6.72 -1.84 -12.38
CA LYS A 74 -6.78 -1.54 -13.81
C LYS A 74 -6.32 -2.78 -14.62
N TYR A 75 -6.86 -3.95 -14.30
CA TYR A 75 -6.74 -5.15 -15.12
C TYR A 75 -8.14 -5.53 -15.58
N GLY A 76 -8.60 -4.75 -16.56
CA GLY A 76 -9.80 -5.03 -17.33
C GLY A 76 -9.66 -4.66 -18.80
N LYS A 77 -8.42 -4.53 -19.31
CA LYS A 77 -8.07 -4.44 -20.75
C LYS A 77 -6.60 -4.85 -20.96
N LEU A 78 -6.33 -6.15 -20.92
CA LEU A 78 -5.33 -6.75 -21.81
C LEU A 78 -6.11 -7.57 -22.82
#